data_AF-A0A7Y1VY30-F1
#
_entry.id   AF-A0A7Y1VY30-F1
#
_cell.length_a   1.000
_cell.length_b   1.000
_cell.length_c   1.000
_cell.angle_alpha   90.00
_cell.angle_beta   90.00
_cell.angle_gamma   90.00
#
_symmetry.space_group_name_H-M   'P 1'
#
loop_
_entity.id
_entity.type
_entity.pdbx_description
1 polymer ?
#
loop_
_entity_poly.entity_id
_entity_poly.type
_entity_poly.pdbx_seq_one_letter_code
_entity_poly.pdbx_strand_id
1 'polypeptide(L)'
;MSLLTVGTVAFDSIETPFGKVEKVIGGAATYISWAASYFSQNQKLVSIIGDDWPKSEIKALNNRGIDTQGLQIVKGGKSFFWAGKYHEDLNQRDTLVTDLNVLADFVPELPESYQDAEFLMLGNLTPDIQMAVIQQMEQRPKLIAMDTMNFWMDVAMDSLLKTIEMVDVLTINDEEARQLSGEYSLVKAARAIFKLGPKYLVIKKGEHGALLFHEDEVFFAPALPLLEVKDPTGAGDTFAGGFMGYLEKSNDTSFENLKRALIVGSAMASFCVEEFSLDKLKNIQSHELESRLKEFKNLVHYSL
;
A
#
# COMPACT_ATOMS: atom_id res chain seq x y z
N MET A 1 -5.78 -11.36 -16.35
CA MET A 1 -4.91 -10.62 -15.42
C MET A 1 -5.74 -9.56 -14.74
N SER A 2 -5.83 -9.70 -13.42
CA SER A 2 -6.51 -8.76 -12.54
C SER A 2 -5.74 -8.64 -11.23
N LEU A 3 -5.84 -7.47 -10.61
CA LEU A 3 -5.26 -7.17 -9.30
C LEU A 3 -6.39 -7.07 -8.27
N LEU A 4 -6.38 -7.95 -7.27
CA LEU A 4 -7.23 -7.83 -6.09
C LEU A 4 -6.51 -7.04 -5.02
N THR A 5 -7.14 -5.98 -4.52
CA THR A 5 -6.68 -5.18 -3.38
C THR A 5 -7.60 -5.39 -2.20
N VAL A 6 -7.00 -5.65 -1.03
CA VAL A 6 -7.71 -5.68 0.25
C VAL A 6 -7.05 -4.71 1.20
N GLY A 7 -7.83 -3.92 1.93
CA GLY A 7 -7.31 -2.87 2.80
C GLY A 7 -8.46 -2.03 3.37
N THR A 8 -8.14 -1.04 4.19
CA THR A 8 -9.13 -0.08 4.69
C THR A 8 -9.60 0.88 3.59
N VAL A 9 -10.89 1.20 3.60
CA VAL A 9 -11.49 2.35 2.89
C VAL A 9 -12.03 3.27 3.98
N ALA A 10 -11.45 4.46 4.11
CA ALA A 10 -11.50 5.24 5.34
C ALA A 10 -11.75 6.73 5.12
N PHE A 11 -12.23 7.40 6.16
CA PHE A 11 -12.10 8.83 6.29
C PHE A 11 -10.91 9.17 7.19
N ASP A 12 -10.09 10.14 6.76
CA ASP A 12 -8.93 10.59 7.51
C ASP A 12 -9.07 12.07 7.90
N SER A 13 -8.57 12.42 9.08
CA SER A 13 -8.30 13.82 9.46
C SER A 13 -6.80 13.98 9.69
N ILE A 14 -6.18 14.88 8.95
CA ILE A 14 -4.72 14.95 8.84
C ILE A 14 -4.29 16.35 9.24
N GLU A 15 -3.36 16.43 10.19
CA GLU A 15 -2.71 17.66 10.63
C GLU A 15 -1.21 17.57 10.34
N THR A 16 -0.66 18.57 9.64
CA THR A 16 0.77 18.74 9.39
C THR A 16 1.19 20.17 9.76
N PRO A 17 2.49 20.47 9.85
CA PRO A 17 2.97 21.85 10.03
C PRO A 17 2.47 22.84 8.96
N PHE A 18 2.05 22.35 7.78
CA PHE A 18 1.62 23.17 6.66
C PHE A 18 0.11 23.32 6.53
N GLY A 19 -0.68 22.54 7.27
CA GLY A 19 -2.13 22.63 7.18
C GLY A 19 -2.85 21.50 7.88
N LYS A 20 -4.18 21.60 7.87
CA LYS A 20 -5.06 20.59 8.42
C LYS A 20 -6.24 20.36 7.49
N VAL A 21 -6.58 19.10 7.26
CA VAL A 21 -7.79 18.68 6.56
C VAL A 21 -8.57 17.73 7.45
N GLU A 22 -9.89 17.76 7.35
CA GLU A 22 -10.77 16.96 8.20
C GLU A 22 -11.71 16.11 7.36
N LYS A 23 -11.85 14.84 7.75
CA LYS A 23 -12.76 13.86 7.14
C LYS A 23 -12.61 13.78 5.61
N VAL A 24 -11.37 13.78 5.14
CA VAL A 24 -11.01 13.54 3.74
C VAL A 24 -10.98 12.04 3.43
N ILE A 25 -10.91 11.68 2.16
CA ILE A 25 -10.88 10.28 1.73
C ILE A 25 -9.50 9.69 1.98
N GLY A 26 -9.44 8.47 2.51
CA GLY A 26 -8.18 7.77 2.70
C GLY A 26 -8.37 6.27 2.87
N GLY A 27 -7.51 5.67 3.67
CA GLY A 27 -7.47 4.22 3.86
C GLY A 27 -6.60 3.51 2.82
N ALA A 28 -5.94 2.44 3.28
CA ALA A 28 -4.88 1.75 2.55
C ALA A 28 -5.33 1.28 1.16
N ALA A 29 -6.49 0.61 1.08
CA ALA A 29 -6.99 0.10 -0.18
C ALA A 29 -7.33 1.24 -1.16
N THR A 30 -7.81 2.37 -0.66
CA THR A 30 -8.13 3.52 -1.50
C THR A 30 -6.87 4.06 -2.19
N TYR A 31 -5.79 4.29 -1.43
CA TYR A 31 -4.51 4.75 -1.98
C TYR A 31 -3.91 3.73 -2.97
N ILE A 32 -3.89 2.44 -2.60
CA ILE A 32 -3.41 1.35 -3.45
C ILE A 32 -4.18 1.33 -4.78
N SER A 33 -5.51 1.31 -4.73
CA SER A 33 -6.36 1.22 -5.93
C SER A 33 -6.24 2.44 -6.86
N TRP A 34 -6.17 3.65 -6.29
CA TRP A 34 -5.94 4.86 -7.09
C TRP A 34 -4.58 4.83 -7.79
N ALA A 35 -3.52 4.46 -7.06
CA ALA A 35 -2.18 4.39 -7.62
C ALA A 35 -2.04 3.30 -8.68
N ALA A 36 -2.57 2.11 -8.41
CA ALA A 36 -2.57 0.99 -9.34
C ALA A 36 -3.39 1.29 -10.63
N SER A 37 -4.39 2.18 -10.57
CA SER A 37 -5.22 2.53 -11.75
C SER A 37 -4.45 3.18 -12.90
N TYR A 38 -3.25 3.69 -12.64
CA TYR A 38 -2.36 4.21 -13.68
C TYR A 38 -1.71 3.10 -14.53
N PHE A 39 -1.77 1.86 -14.07
CA PHE A 39 -1.11 0.71 -14.72
C PHE A 39 -2.10 -0.43 -15.02
N SER A 40 -3.04 -0.69 -14.11
CA SER A 40 -4.01 -1.78 -14.19
C SER A 40 -5.43 -1.24 -14.34
N GLN A 41 -6.13 -1.71 -15.38
CA GLN A 41 -7.54 -1.36 -15.66
C GLN A 41 -8.51 -2.47 -15.23
N ASN A 42 -8.00 -3.56 -14.67
CA ASN A 42 -8.79 -4.69 -14.22
C ASN A 42 -8.49 -4.95 -12.73
N GLN A 43 -8.97 -4.03 -11.90
CA GLN A 43 -8.76 -4.07 -10.47
C GLN A 43 -10.03 -4.51 -9.75
N LYS A 44 -9.85 -5.14 -8.60
CA LYS A 44 -10.92 -5.62 -7.72
C LYS A 44 -10.64 -5.13 -6.32
N LEU A 45 -11.69 -4.73 -5.61
CA LEU A 45 -11.57 -4.19 -4.25
C LEU A 45 -12.43 -5.00 -3.28
N VAL A 46 -11.81 -5.48 -2.21
CA VAL A 46 -12.51 -6.05 -1.05
C VAL A 46 -12.25 -5.18 0.17
N SER A 47 -13.32 -4.65 0.75
CA SER A 47 -13.29 -3.84 1.96
C SER A 47 -14.70 -3.69 2.53
N ILE A 48 -14.85 -2.86 3.56
CA ILE A 48 -16.13 -2.55 4.19
C ILE A 48 -16.23 -1.05 4.50
N ILE A 49 -17.42 -0.50 4.30
CA ILE A 49 -17.74 0.90 4.58
C ILE A 49 -19.13 1.02 5.21
N GLY A 50 -19.36 2.14 5.89
CA GLY A 50 -20.68 2.57 6.32
C GLY A 50 -21.48 3.16 5.16
N ASP A 51 -22.78 3.37 5.36
CA ASP A 51 -23.61 4.10 4.39
C ASP A 51 -23.42 5.63 4.44
N ASP A 52 -22.53 6.11 5.32
CA ASP A 52 -22.01 7.47 5.34
C ASP A 52 -20.94 7.75 4.27
N TRP A 53 -20.46 6.71 3.59
CA TRP A 53 -19.48 6.85 2.52
C TRP A 53 -20.08 7.52 1.26
N PRO A 54 -19.38 8.45 0.60
CA PRO A 54 -19.94 9.17 -0.53
C PRO A 54 -20.04 8.27 -1.77
N LYS A 55 -21.26 8.12 -2.33
CA LYS A 55 -21.48 7.36 -3.57
C LYS A 55 -20.66 7.87 -4.76
N SER A 56 -20.29 9.15 -4.76
CA SER A 56 -19.41 9.75 -5.76
C SER A 56 -18.01 9.13 -5.76
N GLU A 57 -17.50 8.72 -4.60
CA GLU A 57 -16.17 8.09 -4.48
C GLU A 57 -16.18 6.67 -5.01
N ILE A 58 -17.24 5.89 -4.74
CA ILE A 58 -17.44 4.57 -5.37
C ILE A 58 -17.50 4.71 -6.89
N LYS A 59 -18.26 5.69 -7.39
CA LYS A 59 -18.33 5.98 -8.83
C LYS A 59 -16.97 6.39 -9.40
N ALA A 60 -16.18 7.17 -8.67
CA ALA A 60 -14.85 7.59 -9.09
C ALA A 60 -13.89 6.40 -9.21
N LEU A 61 -13.91 5.47 -8.26
CA LEU A 61 -13.17 4.20 -8.33
C LEU A 61 -13.62 3.36 -9.54
N ASN A 62 -14.93 3.18 -9.73
CA ASN A 62 -15.47 2.41 -10.86
C ASN A 62 -15.06 3.03 -12.21
N ASN A 63 -15.06 4.36 -12.32
CA ASN A 63 -14.61 5.07 -13.53
C ASN A 63 -13.11 4.88 -13.83
N ARG A 64 -12.32 4.45 -12.85
CA ARG A 64 -10.90 4.12 -12.97
C ARG A 64 -10.64 2.62 -13.20
N GLY A 65 -11.68 1.82 -13.43
CA GLY A 65 -11.57 0.39 -13.71
C GLY A 65 -11.44 -0.50 -12.46
N ILE A 66 -11.82 0.02 -11.29
CA ILE A 66 -11.90 -0.77 -10.06
C ILE A 66 -13.30 -1.32 -9.90
N ASP A 67 -13.42 -2.65 -9.90
CA ASP A 67 -14.63 -3.35 -9.51
C ASP A 67 -14.80 -3.27 -7.98
N THR A 68 -15.98 -2.81 -7.55
CA THR A 68 -16.35 -2.60 -6.13
C THR A 68 -17.43 -3.57 -5.65
N GLN A 69 -17.69 -4.66 -6.36
CA GLN A 69 -18.59 -5.73 -5.91
C GLN A 69 -18.20 -6.33 -4.55
N GLY A 70 -16.90 -6.40 -4.24
CA GLY A 70 -16.37 -6.84 -2.94
C GLY A 70 -16.40 -5.78 -1.84
N LEU A 71 -16.91 -4.57 -2.11
CA LEU A 71 -17.04 -3.50 -1.12
C LEU A 71 -18.37 -3.63 -0.37
N GLN A 72 -18.33 -4.13 0.86
CA GLN A 72 -19.51 -4.25 1.71
C GLN A 72 -19.98 -2.89 2.22
N ILE A 73 -21.29 -2.63 2.16
CA ILE A 73 -21.91 -1.38 2.64
C ILE A 73 -22.85 -1.70 3.79
N VAL A 74 -22.49 -1.31 5.01
CA VAL A 74 -23.28 -1.56 6.22
C VAL A 74 -24.28 -0.42 6.44
N LYS A 75 -25.56 -0.72 6.28
CA LYS A 75 -26.65 0.24 6.50
C LYS A 75 -26.69 0.71 7.96
N GLY A 76 -26.67 2.02 8.18
CA GLY A 76 -26.58 2.65 9.51
C GLY A 76 -25.21 2.53 10.18
N GLY A 77 -24.23 1.90 9.52
CA GLY A 77 -22.85 1.83 9.98
C GLY A 77 -22.08 3.10 9.61
N LYS A 78 -21.04 3.40 10.38
CA LYS A 78 -20.05 4.44 10.05
C LYS A 78 -18.83 3.80 9.40
N SER A 79 -18.25 4.48 8.41
CA SER A 79 -16.98 4.04 7.80
C SER A 79 -15.83 4.17 8.80
N PHE A 80 -14.76 3.40 8.61
CA PHE A 80 -13.55 3.53 9.43
C PHE A 80 -13.05 4.98 9.40
N PHE A 81 -12.63 5.50 10.57
CA PHE A 81 -12.11 6.85 10.69
C PHE A 81 -10.77 6.87 11.43
N TRP A 82 -9.80 7.57 10.87
CA TRP A 82 -8.50 7.79 11.49
C TRP A 82 -8.17 9.28 11.56
N ALA A 83 -7.50 9.70 12.62
CA ALA A 83 -6.95 11.04 12.71
C ALA A 83 -5.49 10.97 13.10
N GLY A 84 -4.64 11.66 12.33
CA GLY A 84 -3.20 11.68 12.54
C GLY A 84 -2.62 13.09 12.52
N LYS A 85 -1.54 13.26 13.29
CA LYS A 85 -0.76 14.50 13.32
C LYS A 85 0.71 14.20 13.03
N TYR A 86 1.25 14.83 11.99
CA TYR A 86 2.66 14.75 11.66
C TYR A 86 3.47 15.83 12.37
N HIS A 87 4.74 15.52 12.63
CA HIS A 87 5.72 16.45 13.18
C HIS A 87 6.51 17.17 12.07
N GLU A 88 7.44 18.04 12.45
CA GLU A 88 8.27 18.86 11.54
C GLU A 88 9.09 18.03 10.54
N ASP A 89 9.44 16.79 10.89
CA ASP A 89 10.17 15.89 9.99
C ASP A 89 9.29 15.24 8.92
N LEU A 90 7.96 15.44 8.98
CA LEU A 90 6.96 14.88 8.07
C LEU A 90 7.10 13.37 7.87
N ASN A 91 7.59 12.68 8.89
CA ASN A 91 7.79 11.24 8.86
C ASN A 91 7.18 10.64 10.13
N GLN A 92 7.52 11.19 11.29
CA GLN A 92 6.89 10.80 12.54
C GLN A 92 5.45 11.32 12.60
N ARG A 93 4.56 10.50 13.15
CA ARG A 93 3.16 10.85 13.36
C ARG A 93 2.62 10.29 14.67
N ASP A 94 1.75 11.06 15.30
CA ASP A 94 0.87 10.61 16.35
C ASP A 94 -0.48 10.19 15.77
N THR A 95 -0.99 9.02 16.17
CA THR A 95 -2.39 8.66 15.93
C THR A 95 -3.24 9.24 17.05
N LEU A 96 -4.12 10.18 16.69
CA LEU A 96 -4.99 10.89 17.62
C LEU A 96 -6.30 10.15 17.87
N VAL A 97 -6.88 9.57 16.81
CA VAL A 97 -8.14 8.83 16.85
C VAL A 97 -8.06 7.62 15.92
N THR A 98 -8.64 6.50 16.34
CA THR A 98 -8.88 5.34 15.49
C THR A 98 -10.23 4.76 15.85
N ASP A 99 -11.23 5.06 15.03
CA ASP A 99 -12.57 4.51 15.14
C ASP A 99 -12.69 3.37 14.14
N LEU A 100 -12.59 2.13 14.62
CA LEU A 100 -12.74 0.94 13.78
C LEU A 100 -14.11 0.93 13.07
N ASN A 101 -15.17 1.36 13.75
CA ASN A 101 -16.55 1.36 13.26
C ASN A 101 -16.91 0.02 12.58
N VAL A 102 -17.45 0.03 11.36
CA VAL A 102 -17.80 -1.19 10.62
C VAL A 102 -16.63 -2.14 10.41
N LEU A 103 -15.39 -1.65 10.47
CA LEU A 103 -14.20 -2.50 10.35
C LEU A 103 -14.06 -3.47 11.52
N ALA A 104 -14.59 -3.14 12.70
CA ALA A 104 -14.49 -3.99 13.89
C ALA A 104 -15.16 -5.36 13.70
N ASP A 105 -16.24 -5.39 12.93
CA ASP A 105 -17.04 -6.59 12.64
C ASP A 105 -16.81 -7.10 11.21
N PHE A 106 -15.73 -6.67 10.56
CA PHE A 106 -15.49 -7.01 9.15
C PHE A 106 -15.16 -8.49 8.98
N VAL A 107 -16.03 -9.18 8.23
CA VAL A 107 -15.75 -10.51 7.69
C VAL A 107 -15.62 -10.37 6.17
N PRO A 108 -14.42 -10.55 5.60
CA PRO A 108 -14.23 -10.39 4.16
C PRO A 108 -15.00 -11.48 3.40
N GLU A 109 -15.77 -11.08 2.39
CA GLU A 109 -16.45 -11.98 1.46
C GLU A 109 -15.90 -11.73 0.05
N LEU A 110 -15.26 -12.74 -0.54
CA LEU A 110 -14.79 -12.68 -1.92
C LEU A 110 -15.92 -13.06 -2.90
N PRO A 111 -16.32 -12.16 -3.82
CA PRO A 111 -17.21 -12.52 -4.91
C PRO A 111 -16.63 -13.67 -5.77
N GLU A 112 -17.50 -14.51 -6.33
CA GLU A 112 -17.08 -15.59 -7.26
C GLU A 112 -16.32 -15.01 -8.48
N SER A 113 -16.72 -13.82 -8.95
CA SER A 113 -16.05 -13.07 -10.01
C SER A 113 -14.63 -12.60 -9.66
N TYR A 114 -14.18 -12.74 -8.41
CA TYR A 114 -12.85 -12.30 -7.97
C TYR A 114 -11.84 -13.45 -7.92
N GLN A 115 -12.29 -14.70 -8.09
CA GLN A 115 -11.45 -15.90 -7.98
C GLN A 115 -10.37 -16.02 -9.08
N ASP A 116 -10.51 -15.29 -10.20
CA ASP A 116 -9.52 -15.17 -11.28
C ASP A 116 -8.43 -14.11 -11.01
N ALA A 117 -8.33 -13.58 -9.79
CA ALA A 117 -7.26 -12.65 -9.41
C ALA A 117 -5.88 -13.33 -9.40
N GLU A 118 -5.02 -12.91 -10.34
CA GLU A 118 -3.66 -13.44 -10.48
C GLU A 118 -2.65 -12.68 -9.59
N PHE A 119 -2.98 -11.45 -9.18
CA PHE A 119 -2.18 -10.64 -8.27
C PHE A 119 -3.03 -10.22 -7.07
N LEU A 120 -2.45 -10.30 -5.87
CA LEU A 120 -3.11 -9.92 -4.63
C LEU A 120 -2.23 -8.91 -3.87
N MET A 121 -2.80 -7.75 -3.56
CA MET A 121 -2.22 -6.76 -2.66
C MET A 121 -3.01 -6.72 -1.35
N LEU A 122 -2.39 -7.20 -0.28
CA LEU A 122 -2.89 -7.12 1.09
C LEU A 122 -2.39 -5.80 1.71
N GLY A 123 -3.11 -4.72 1.47
CA GLY A 123 -2.91 -3.46 2.16
C GLY A 123 -3.12 -3.60 3.67
N ASN A 124 -2.67 -2.60 4.43
CA ASN A 124 -2.69 -2.64 5.88
C ASN A 124 -4.10 -2.89 6.45
N LEU A 125 -4.26 -4.01 7.15
CA LEU A 125 -5.47 -4.51 7.82
C LEU A 125 -5.06 -5.48 8.93
N THR A 126 -6.03 -5.95 9.74
CA THR A 126 -5.75 -7.03 10.70
C THR A 126 -5.17 -8.25 9.96
N PRO A 127 -4.14 -8.91 10.50
CA PRO A 127 -3.53 -10.04 9.82
C PRO A 127 -4.49 -11.22 9.59
N ASP A 128 -5.48 -11.41 10.48
CA ASP A 128 -6.51 -12.44 10.33
C ASP A 128 -7.40 -12.20 9.10
N ILE A 129 -7.78 -10.95 8.81
CA ILE A 129 -8.57 -10.61 7.62
C ILE A 129 -7.73 -10.80 6.36
N GLN A 130 -6.46 -10.36 6.38
CA GLN A 130 -5.53 -10.57 5.28
C GLN A 130 -5.36 -12.07 4.97
N MET A 131 -5.17 -12.89 6.00
CA MET A 131 -5.08 -14.36 5.87
C MET A 131 -6.39 -14.98 5.37
N ALA A 132 -7.54 -14.56 5.90
CA ALA A 132 -8.85 -15.07 5.51
C ALA A 132 -9.13 -14.84 4.02
N VAL A 133 -8.68 -13.71 3.45
CA VAL A 133 -8.78 -13.46 2.00
C VAL A 133 -7.98 -14.49 1.21
N ILE A 134 -6.72 -14.73 1.57
CA ILE A 134 -5.88 -15.72 0.86
C ILE A 134 -6.54 -17.10 0.90
N GLN A 135 -7.11 -17.48 2.05
CA GLN A 135 -7.75 -18.77 2.26
C GLN A 135 -9.07 -18.94 1.50
N GLN A 136 -9.75 -17.85 1.14
CA GLN A 136 -10.96 -17.88 0.32
C GLN A 136 -10.68 -18.04 -1.18
N MET A 137 -9.43 -17.88 -1.62
CA MET A 137 -9.07 -18.01 -3.04
C MET A 137 -8.96 -19.48 -3.46
N GLU A 138 -9.68 -19.87 -4.50
CA GLU A 138 -9.66 -21.23 -5.05
C GLU A 138 -8.31 -21.61 -5.64
N GLN A 139 -7.61 -20.63 -6.20
CA GLN A 139 -6.26 -20.76 -6.74
C GLN A 139 -5.37 -19.71 -6.09
N ARG A 140 -4.16 -20.11 -5.71
CA ARG A 140 -3.18 -19.17 -5.18
C ARG A 140 -2.80 -18.16 -6.29
N PRO A 141 -2.85 -16.85 -6.01
CA PRO A 141 -2.31 -15.83 -6.92
C PRO A 141 -0.86 -16.10 -7.33
N LYS A 142 -0.48 -15.62 -8.50
CA LYS A 142 0.90 -15.66 -8.99
C LYS A 142 1.84 -14.83 -8.12
N LEU A 143 1.33 -13.75 -7.53
CA LEU A 143 2.07 -12.91 -6.59
C LEU A 143 1.13 -12.36 -5.51
N ILE A 144 1.48 -12.60 -4.26
CA ILE A 144 0.84 -12.02 -3.07
C ILE A 144 1.84 -11.05 -2.43
N ALA A 145 1.49 -9.76 -2.45
CA ALA A 145 2.21 -8.72 -1.71
C ALA A 145 1.42 -8.28 -0.49
N MET A 146 2.13 -7.89 0.56
CA MET A 146 1.52 -7.47 1.82
C MET A 146 2.22 -6.25 2.39
N ASP A 147 1.42 -5.33 2.92
CA ASP A 147 1.85 -4.27 3.84
C ASP A 147 1.26 -4.54 5.23
N THR A 148 1.91 -4.02 6.26
CA THR A 148 1.44 -4.11 7.65
C THR A 148 1.82 -2.84 8.40
N MET A 149 1.69 -2.83 9.73
CA MET A 149 2.15 -1.73 10.57
C MET A 149 2.62 -2.24 11.93
N ASN A 150 3.47 -1.46 12.59
CA ASN A 150 3.91 -1.67 13.97
C ASN A 150 2.78 -2.06 14.96
N PHE A 151 1.60 -1.45 14.84
CA PHE A 151 0.45 -1.77 15.69
C PHE A 151 0.11 -3.27 15.68
N TRP A 152 0.12 -3.95 14.52
CA TRP A 152 -0.16 -5.38 14.43
C TRP A 152 0.96 -6.24 14.99
N MET A 153 2.20 -5.75 14.96
CA MET A 153 3.33 -6.39 15.64
C MET A 153 3.17 -6.35 17.16
N ASP A 154 2.59 -5.26 17.70
CA ASP A 154 2.38 -5.12 19.14
C ASP A 154 1.18 -5.94 19.65
N VAL A 155 0.08 -6.00 18.88
CA VAL A 155 -1.20 -6.55 19.37
C VAL A 155 -1.57 -7.91 18.77
N ALA A 156 -0.98 -8.32 17.65
CA ALA A 156 -1.40 -9.48 16.86
C ALA A 156 -0.24 -10.26 16.22
N MET A 157 0.95 -10.27 16.86
CA MET A 157 2.17 -10.87 16.30
C MET A 157 1.99 -12.31 15.81
N ASP A 158 1.33 -13.17 16.58
CA ASP A 158 1.14 -14.58 16.19
C ASP A 158 0.31 -14.75 14.92
N SER A 159 -0.71 -13.90 14.73
CA SER A 159 -1.50 -13.89 13.49
C SER A 159 -0.67 -13.30 12.35
N LEU A 160 0.04 -12.19 12.61
CA LEU A 160 0.93 -11.56 11.64
C LEU A 160 1.98 -12.53 11.08
N LEU A 161 2.65 -13.31 11.93
CA LEU A 161 3.65 -14.28 11.49
C LEU A 161 3.04 -15.38 10.60
N LYS A 162 1.84 -15.87 10.92
CA LYS A 162 1.12 -16.84 10.08
C LYS A 162 0.73 -16.25 8.72
N THR A 163 0.28 -15.01 8.70
CA THR A 163 -0.06 -14.32 7.44
C THR A 163 1.19 -14.08 6.58
N ILE A 164 2.30 -13.66 7.20
CA ILE A 164 3.59 -13.44 6.52
C ILE A 164 4.12 -14.71 5.85
N GLU A 165 3.88 -15.89 6.44
CA GLU A 165 4.27 -17.18 5.83
C GLU A 165 3.59 -17.43 4.48
N MET A 166 2.43 -16.79 4.24
CA MET A 166 1.62 -17.01 3.05
C MET A 166 1.93 -16.04 1.89
N VAL A 167 2.81 -15.04 2.08
CA VAL A 167 3.04 -13.97 1.09
C VAL A 167 4.36 -14.10 0.36
N ASP A 168 4.43 -13.58 -0.86
CA ASP A 168 5.64 -13.62 -1.68
C ASP A 168 6.50 -12.35 -1.50
N VAL A 169 5.85 -11.19 -1.33
CA VAL A 169 6.49 -9.89 -1.12
C VAL A 169 5.97 -9.28 0.18
N LEU A 170 6.85 -9.07 1.15
CA LEU A 170 6.54 -8.23 2.31
C LEU A 170 7.06 -6.81 2.06
N THR A 171 6.22 -5.81 2.24
CA THR A 171 6.59 -4.39 2.17
C THR A 171 6.40 -3.79 3.55
N ILE A 172 7.45 -3.23 4.13
CA ILE A 172 7.43 -2.63 5.49
C ILE A 172 8.39 -1.44 5.52
N ASN A 173 8.32 -0.60 6.54
CA ASN A 173 9.33 0.42 6.78
C ASN A 173 10.56 -0.12 7.55
N ASP A 174 11.59 0.70 7.75
CA ASP A 174 12.82 0.27 8.41
C ASP A 174 12.68 0.09 9.94
N GLU A 175 11.73 0.75 10.58
CA GLU A 175 11.41 0.52 12.01
C GLU A 175 10.70 -0.82 12.20
N GLU A 176 9.70 -1.10 11.38
CA GLU A 176 8.97 -2.37 11.31
C GLU A 176 9.91 -3.54 10.99
N ALA A 177 10.86 -3.36 10.08
CA ALA A 177 11.86 -4.38 9.77
C ALA A 177 12.74 -4.70 10.98
N ARG A 178 13.14 -3.69 11.77
CA ARG A 178 13.91 -3.88 13.00
C ARG A 178 13.08 -4.53 14.09
N GLN A 179 11.82 -4.11 14.26
CA GLN A 179 10.90 -4.67 15.25
C GLN A 179 10.61 -6.14 14.97
N LEU A 180 10.29 -6.48 13.71
CA LEU A 180 9.95 -7.85 13.31
C LEU A 180 11.14 -8.81 13.39
N SER A 181 12.36 -8.33 13.08
CA SER A 181 13.56 -9.16 13.05
C SER A 181 14.35 -9.20 14.36
N GLY A 182 14.21 -8.17 15.21
CA GLY A 182 15.11 -7.93 16.34
C GLY A 182 16.52 -7.45 15.94
N GLU A 183 16.74 -7.13 14.66
CA GLU A 183 18.06 -6.77 14.12
C GLU A 183 18.12 -5.32 13.65
N TYR A 184 19.14 -4.57 14.06
CA TYR A 184 19.32 -3.17 13.63
C TYR A 184 19.81 -3.03 12.18
N SER A 185 20.65 -3.96 11.72
CA SER A 185 21.17 -3.95 10.35
C SER A 185 20.10 -4.45 9.39
N LEU A 186 19.71 -3.64 8.40
CA LEU A 186 18.65 -4.02 7.46
C LEU A 186 18.99 -5.28 6.64
N VAL A 187 20.27 -5.55 6.39
CA VAL A 187 20.70 -6.80 5.72
C VAL A 187 20.49 -8.02 6.64
N LYS A 188 20.78 -7.88 7.95
CA LYS A 188 20.50 -8.94 8.92
C LYS A 188 18.99 -9.12 9.12
N ALA A 189 18.25 -8.01 9.21
CA ALA A 189 16.81 -8.00 9.33
C ALA A 189 16.17 -8.74 8.15
N ALA A 190 16.58 -8.44 6.92
CA ALA A 190 16.11 -9.13 5.72
C ALA A 190 16.33 -10.65 5.79
N ARG A 191 17.54 -11.08 6.18
CA ARG A 191 17.86 -12.51 6.36
C ARG A 191 17.04 -13.19 7.45
N ALA A 192 16.68 -12.48 8.52
CA ALA A 192 15.80 -13.00 9.55
C ALA A 192 14.35 -13.11 9.04
N ILE A 193 13.85 -12.08 8.37
CA ILE A 193 12.49 -12.01 7.83
C ILE A 193 12.25 -13.04 6.73
N PHE A 194 13.24 -13.34 5.88
CA PHE A 194 13.11 -14.41 4.87
C PHE A 194 12.84 -15.79 5.49
N LYS A 195 13.24 -16.03 6.75
CA LYS A 195 12.93 -17.28 7.45
C LYS A 195 11.45 -17.38 7.86
N LEU A 196 10.71 -16.27 7.78
CA LEU A 196 9.29 -16.22 8.11
C LEU A 196 8.40 -16.58 6.91
N GLY A 197 8.94 -16.60 5.68
CA GLY A 197 8.17 -16.98 4.48
C GLY A 197 8.43 -16.16 3.20
N PRO A 198 8.46 -14.81 3.25
CA PRO A 198 8.53 -13.99 2.05
C PRO A 198 9.74 -14.29 1.17
N LYS A 199 9.53 -14.31 -0.16
CA LYS A 199 10.61 -14.47 -1.15
C LYS A 199 11.34 -13.14 -1.42
N TYR A 200 10.61 -12.05 -1.33
CA TYR A 200 11.08 -10.70 -1.53
C TYR A 200 10.72 -9.82 -0.34
N LEU A 201 11.59 -8.89 0.00
CA LEU A 201 11.35 -7.92 1.06
C LEU A 201 11.63 -6.52 0.52
N VAL A 202 10.63 -5.64 0.64
CA VAL A 202 10.78 -4.21 0.39
C VAL A 202 10.85 -3.50 1.74
N ILE A 203 11.94 -2.77 1.98
CA ILE A 203 12.10 -1.90 3.14
C ILE A 203 12.04 -0.44 2.67
N LYS A 204 10.94 0.23 3.00
CA LYS A 204 10.67 1.65 2.72
C LYS A 204 11.36 2.50 3.79
N LYS A 205 12.04 3.57 3.39
CA LYS A 205 12.76 4.47 4.32
C LYS A 205 12.31 5.93 4.17
N GLY A 206 11.02 6.14 3.92
CA GLY A 206 10.45 7.47 3.68
C GLY A 206 11.25 8.27 2.64
N GLU A 207 11.70 9.45 3.02
CA GLU A 207 12.51 10.38 2.21
C GLU A 207 13.93 9.86 1.86
N HIS A 208 14.32 8.67 2.35
CA HIS A 208 15.61 8.05 2.02
C HIS A 208 15.51 6.92 0.98
N GLY A 209 14.33 6.69 0.41
CA GLY A 209 14.11 5.74 -0.67
C GLY A 209 13.64 4.36 -0.19
N ALA A 210 13.85 3.34 -1.01
CA ALA A 210 13.42 1.98 -0.74
C ALA A 210 14.49 0.96 -1.13
N LEU A 211 14.58 -0.13 -0.37
CA LEU A 211 15.44 -1.27 -0.62
C LEU A 211 14.58 -2.47 -1.01
N LEU A 212 14.95 -3.16 -2.08
CA LEU A 212 14.39 -4.46 -2.46
C LEU A 212 15.45 -5.54 -2.23
N PHE A 213 15.11 -6.54 -1.42
CA PHE A 213 15.95 -7.68 -1.12
C PHE A 213 15.42 -8.95 -1.76
N HIS A 214 16.33 -9.77 -2.26
CA HIS A 214 16.09 -11.15 -2.65
C HIS A 214 17.34 -11.98 -2.40
N GLU A 215 17.28 -12.94 -1.49
CA GLU A 215 18.46 -13.73 -1.08
C GLU A 215 19.63 -12.82 -0.63
N ASP A 216 20.76 -12.85 -1.35
CA ASP A 216 21.93 -11.97 -1.12
C ASP A 216 21.95 -10.73 -2.04
N GLU A 217 20.98 -10.59 -2.95
CA GLU A 217 20.86 -9.41 -3.80
C GLU A 217 20.10 -8.28 -3.10
N VAL A 218 20.58 -7.06 -3.32
CA VAL A 218 19.93 -5.83 -2.88
C VAL A 218 19.87 -4.83 -4.03
N PHE A 219 18.70 -4.24 -4.22
CA PHE A 219 18.51 -3.10 -5.11
C PHE A 219 18.02 -1.90 -4.30
N PHE A 220 18.57 -0.73 -4.59
CA PHE A 220 18.20 0.52 -3.93
C PHE A 220 17.55 1.46 -4.94
N ALA A 221 16.32 1.87 -4.65
CA ALA A 221 15.68 3.00 -5.30
C ALA A 221 15.84 4.23 -4.40
N PRO A 222 16.56 5.29 -4.83
CA PRO A 222 16.63 6.52 -4.05
C PRO A 222 15.24 7.17 -3.97
N ALA A 223 15.00 7.96 -2.92
CA ALA A 223 13.89 8.90 -2.95
C ALA A 223 14.20 10.03 -3.92
N LEU A 224 13.14 10.59 -4.51
CA LEU A 224 13.25 11.82 -5.28
C LEU A 224 13.27 13.00 -4.31
N PRO A 225 14.29 13.87 -4.36
CA PRO A 225 14.25 15.12 -3.60
C PRO A 225 13.12 16.01 -4.13
N LEU A 226 12.08 16.20 -3.31
CA LEU A 226 10.95 17.07 -3.62
C LEU A 226 11.16 18.45 -3.00
N LEU A 227 10.66 19.48 -3.67
CA LEU A 227 10.70 20.84 -3.15
C LEU A 227 9.77 21.02 -1.94
N GLU A 228 8.59 20.38 -1.98
CA GLU A 228 7.58 20.47 -0.94
C GLU A 228 6.95 19.09 -0.70
N VAL A 229 6.82 18.73 0.57
CA VAL A 229 6.04 17.58 1.06
C VAL A 229 4.95 18.15 1.96
N LYS A 230 3.68 17.97 1.58
CA LYS A 230 2.54 18.53 2.32
C LYS A 230 1.88 17.51 3.25
N ASP A 231 1.73 16.28 2.77
CA ASP A 231 1.02 15.20 3.47
C ASP A 231 1.63 13.82 3.19
N PRO A 232 2.32 13.20 4.16
CA PRO A 232 2.90 11.86 3.99
C PRO A 232 1.87 10.72 3.97
N THR A 233 0.60 10.99 4.26
CA THR A 233 -0.45 9.98 4.42
C THR A 233 -0.68 9.21 3.13
N GLY A 234 -0.71 7.88 3.24
CA GLY A 234 -0.92 6.99 2.10
C GLY A 234 0.28 6.85 1.16
N ALA A 235 1.44 7.44 1.45
CA ALA A 235 2.63 7.30 0.60
C ALA A 235 3.08 5.83 0.45
N GLY A 236 3.06 5.06 1.54
CA GLY A 236 3.39 3.63 1.53
C GLY A 236 2.37 2.77 0.76
N ASP A 237 1.09 3.06 0.94
CA ASP A 237 0.00 2.38 0.22
C ASP A 237 0.00 2.73 -1.27
N THR A 238 0.26 3.99 -1.60
CA THR A 238 0.45 4.46 -2.99
C THR A 238 1.66 3.81 -3.63
N PHE A 239 2.76 3.69 -2.89
CA PHE A 239 3.94 2.94 -3.34
C PHE A 239 3.53 1.50 -3.70
N ALA A 240 2.79 0.83 -2.82
CA ALA A 240 2.36 -0.55 -3.04
C ALA A 240 1.41 -0.68 -4.23
N GLY A 241 0.50 0.27 -4.43
CA GLY A 241 -0.38 0.32 -5.61
C GLY A 241 0.37 0.53 -6.91
N GLY A 242 1.33 1.45 -6.97
CA GLY A 242 2.19 1.63 -8.14
C GLY A 242 3.04 0.39 -8.44
N PHE A 243 3.61 -0.22 -7.39
CA PHE A 243 4.40 -1.45 -7.47
C PHE A 243 3.58 -2.62 -8.03
N MET A 244 2.44 -2.93 -7.41
CA MET A 244 1.60 -4.07 -7.80
C MET A 244 0.88 -3.83 -9.13
N GLY A 245 0.40 -2.61 -9.38
CA GLY A 245 -0.21 -2.25 -10.66
C GLY A 245 0.76 -2.43 -11.85
N TYR A 246 2.03 -2.07 -11.67
CA TYR A 246 3.04 -2.27 -12.71
C TYR A 246 3.37 -3.76 -12.95
N LEU A 247 3.48 -4.54 -11.87
CA LEU A 247 3.74 -5.98 -11.96
C LEU A 247 2.59 -6.73 -12.63
N GLU A 248 1.35 -6.38 -12.32
CA GLU A 248 0.17 -6.95 -12.98
C GLU A 248 0.17 -6.62 -14.47
N LYS A 249 0.37 -5.34 -14.82
CA LYS A 249 0.42 -4.89 -16.22
C LYS A 249 1.48 -5.61 -17.04
N SER A 250 2.67 -5.81 -16.47
CA SER A 250 3.80 -6.45 -17.15
C SER A 250 3.75 -7.98 -17.10
N ASN A 251 2.97 -8.54 -16.18
CA ASN A 251 2.87 -9.98 -15.89
C ASN A 251 4.22 -10.66 -15.65
N ASP A 252 5.20 -9.93 -15.14
CA ASP A 252 6.55 -10.41 -14.90
C ASP A 252 6.93 -10.19 -13.43
N THR A 253 7.13 -11.29 -12.71
CA THR A 253 7.49 -11.30 -11.29
C THR A 253 8.98 -11.59 -11.08
N SER A 254 9.80 -11.44 -12.11
CA SER A 254 11.26 -11.56 -12.02
C SER A 254 11.86 -10.45 -11.15
N PHE A 255 13.01 -10.73 -10.55
CA PHE A 255 13.72 -9.76 -9.73
C PHE A 255 14.05 -8.46 -10.50
N GLU A 256 14.44 -8.56 -11.78
CA GLU A 256 14.68 -7.39 -12.63
C GLU A 256 13.42 -6.53 -12.84
N ASN A 257 12.25 -7.17 -12.98
CA ASN A 257 11.02 -6.42 -13.13
C ASN A 257 10.53 -5.84 -11.79
N LEU A 258 10.80 -6.51 -10.66
CA LEU A 258 10.58 -5.97 -9.31
C LEU A 258 11.43 -4.72 -9.05
N LYS A 259 12.67 -4.62 -9.57
CA LYS A 259 13.47 -3.39 -9.51
C LYS A 259 12.78 -2.21 -10.21
N ARG A 260 12.16 -2.47 -11.37
CA ARG A 260 11.38 -1.45 -12.10
C ARG A 260 10.10 -1.08 -11.35
N ALA A 261 9.38 -2.08 -10.82
CA ALA A 261 8.21 -1.87 -9.99
C ALA A 261 8.53 -1.03 -8.74
N LEU A 262 9.71 -1.24 -8.12
CA LEU A 262 10.18 -0.45 -6.98
C LEU A 262 10.30 1.04 -7.35
N ILE A 263 10.89 1.36 -8.51
CA ILE A 263 10.99 2.75 -9.01
C ILE A 263 9.60 3.33 -9.32
N VAL A 264 8.70 2.54 -9.92
CA VAL A 264 7.33 2.97 -10.22
C VAL A 264 6.54 3.26 -8.96
N GLY A 265 6.62 2.39 -7.94
CA GLY A 265 6.03 2.63 -6.63
C GLY A 265 6.57 3.91 -6.00
N SER A 266 7.90 4.11 -6.00
CA SER A 266 8.52 5.33 -5.48
C SER A 266 8.08 6.59 -6.22
N ALA A 267 7.91 6.51 -7.54
CA ALA A 267 7.37 7.61 -8.34
C ALA A 267 5.93 7.96 -7.96
N MET A 268 5.05 6.97 -7.79
CA MET A 268 3.68 7.20 -7.36
C MET A 268 3.63 7.81 -5.95
N ALA A 269 4.41 7.28 -5.01
CA ALA A 269 4.49 7.82 -3.65
C ALA A 269 4.98 9.27 -3.64
N SER A 270 5.94 9.61 -4.50
CA SER A 270 6.44 10.99 -4.61
C SER A 270 5.39 11.98 -5.11
N PHE A 271 4.34 11.53 -5.82
CA PHE A 271 3.19 12.39 -6.13
C PHE A 271 2.22 12.47 -4.96
N CYS A 272 1.95 11.34 -4.28
CA CYS A 272 1.03 11.30 -3.15
C CYS A 272 1.31 12.40 -2.13
N VAL A 273 2.60 12.62 -1.85
CA VAL A 273 3.01 13.52 -0.77
C VAL A 273 2.94 15.01 -1.09
N GLU A 274 2.64 15.38 -2.35
CA GLU A 274 2.62 16.77 -2.81
C GLU A 274 1.34 17.53 -2.42
N GLU A 275 0.25 16.83 -2.14
CA GLU A 275 -1.03 17.41 -1.74
C GLU A 275 -1.70 16.55 -0.67
N PHE A 276 -2.65 17.11 0.07
CA PHE A 276 -3.40 16.36 1.06
C PHE A 276 -4.23 15.23 0.42
N SER A 277 -4.34 14.09 1.13
CA SER A 277 -5.23 13.00 0.75
C SER A 277 -4.94 12.49 -0.68
N LEU A 278 -5.98 12.28 -1.48
CA LEU A 278 -5.90 11.74 -2.84
C LEU A 278 -5.83 12.84 -3.90
N ASP A 279 -5.75 14.11 -3.52
CA ASP A 279 -5.93 15.22 -4.45
C ASP A 279 -4.91 15.20 -5.59
N LYS A 280 -3.62 15.00 -5.29
CA LYS A 280 -2.61 14.84 -6.35
C LYS A 280 -2.87 13.58 -7.16
N LEU A 281 -3.08 12.43 -6.51
CA LEU A 281 -3.29 11.12 -7.16
C LEU A 281 -4.48 11.10 -8.13
N LYS A 282 -5.58 11.79 -7.82
CA LYS A 282 -6.75 11.89 -8.70
C LYS A 282 -6.47 12.66 -9.99
N ASN A 283 -5.44 13.51 -9.98
CA ASN A 283 -5.18 14.50 -11.02
C ASN A 283 -3.86 14.33 -11.77
N ILE A 284 -3.04 13.30 -11.47
CA ILE A 284 -1.80 13.03 -12.21
C ILE A 284 -2.12 12.80 -13.68
N GLN A 285 -1.43 13.54 -14.55
CA GLN A 285 -1.47 13.39 -16.00
C GLN A 285 -0.40 12.41 -16.46
N SER A 286 -0.63 11.71 -17.58
CA SER A 286 0.32 10.72 -18.10
C SER A 286 1.72 11.28 -18.34
N HIS A 287 1.81 12.52 -18.85
CA HIS A 287 3.09 13.18 -19.11
C HIS A 287 3.85 13.54 -17.82
N GLU A 288 3.15 13.84 -16.72
CA GLU A 288 3.79 14.08 -15.41
C GLU A 288 4.43 12.78 -14.91
N LEU A 289 3.70 11.66 -14.98
CA LEU A 289 4.21 10.35 -14.57
C LEU A 289 5.43 9.93 -15.39
N GLU A 290 5.40 10.11 -16.71
CA GLU A 290 6.55 9.84 -17.57
C GLU A 290 7.76 10.70 -17.21
N SER A 291 7.55 12.00 -16.95
CA SER A 291 8.61 12.91 -16.50
C SER A 291 9.20 12.47 -15.16
N ARG A 292 8.34 12.12 -14.19
CA ARG A 292 8.74 11.65 -12.86
C ARG A 292 9.59 10.38 -12.94
N LEU A 293 9.18 9.40 -13.74
CA LEU A 293 9.96 8.17 -13.95
C LEU A 293 11.32 8.46 -14.60
N LYS A 294 11.40 9.44 -15.50
CA LYS A 294 12.66 9.88 -16.10
C LYS A 294 13.58 10.56 -15.07
N GLU A 295 13.03 11.35 -14.15
CA GLU A 295 13.78 11.94 -13.04
C GLU A 295 14.41 10.85 -12.16
N PHE A 296 13.63 9.86 -11.71
CA PHE A 296 14.15 8.72 -10.95
C PHE A 296 15.26 7.97 -11.71
N LYS A 297 15.09 7.74 -13.00
CA LYS A 297 16.11 7.10 -13.83
C LYS A 297 17.40 7.94 -13.88
N ASN A 298 17.28 9.26 -14.00
CA ASN A 298 18.43 10.16 -14.07
C ASN A 298 19.17 10.27 -12.73
N LEU A 299 18.49 10.09 -11.59
CA LEU A 299 19.13 10.10 -10.26
C LEU A 299 20.17 8.98 -10.08
N VAL A 300 19.95 7.84 -10.73
CA VAL A 300 20.80 6.65 -10.57
C VAL A 300 21.69 6.38 -11.79
N HIS A 301 21.58 7.18 -12.85
CA HIS A 301 22.36 7.00 -14.06
C HIS A 301 23.60 7.89 -14.05
N TYR A 302 24.78 7.27 -13.92
CA TYR A 302 26.07 7.94 -14.01
C TYR A 302 27.09 7.10 -14.77
N SER A 303 28.07 7.76 -15.39
CA SER A 303 29.27 7.12 -15.97
C SER A 303 30.47 7.35 -15.06
N LEU A 304 31.29 6.32 -14.87
CA LEU A 304 32.60 6.42 -14.19
C LEU A 304 33.70 6.80 -15.19
#